data_AF-A0A920NDP2-F1
#
_entry.id   AF-A0A920NDP2-F1
#
_cell.length_a   1.000
_cell.length_b   1.000
_cell.length_c   1.000
_cell.angle_alpha   90.00
_cell.angle_beta   90.00
_cell.angle_gamma   90.00
#
_symmetry.space_group_name_H-M   'P 1'
#
loop_
_entity.id
_entity.type
_entity.pdbx_description
1 polymer ?
#
loop_
_entity_poly.entity_id
_entity_poly.type
_entity_poly.pdbx_seq_one_letter_code
_entity_poly.pdbx_strand_id
1 'polypeptide(L)' 'MVNTGRALEFLSKGKFKATNHRVLWNKKKRMSIPFFFEPSYDFKMNKSYLNGSKLKNKGLIYEKFLNLSLKKFVEYQR' A
#
# COMPACT_ATOMS: atom_id res chain seq x y z
N MET A 1 -8.75 7.64 -12.57
CA MET A 1 -8.74 6.21 -12.19
C MET A 1 -8.40 6.14 -10.70
N VAL A 2 -9.08 5.30 -9.93
CA VAL A 2 -8.79 5.08 -8.50
C VAL A 2 -8.58 3.59 -8.28
N ASN A 3 -7.60 3.25 -7.46
CA ASN A 3 -7.26 1.88 -7.12
C ASN A 3 -6.94 1.75 -5.62
N THR A 4 -6.95 0.52 -5.13
CA THR A 4 -6.65 0.19 -3.73
C THR A 4 -5.19 -0.25 -3.58
N GLY A 5 -4.53 0.26 -2.54
CA GLY A 5 -3.16 -0.10 -2.18
C GLY A 5 -3.08 -1.19 -1.10
N ARG A 6 -1.88 -1.75 -0.91
CA ARG A 6 -1.60 -2.82 0.08
C ARG A 6 -1.82 -2.36 1.53
N ALA A 7 -1.59 -1.08 1.83
CA ALA A 7 -1.87 -0.53 3.16
C ALA A 7 -3.36 -0.62 3.51
N LEU A 8 -4.25 -0.26 2.58
CA LEU A 8 -5.70 -0.37 2.77
C LEU A 8 -6.15 -1.83 2.88
N GLU A 9 -5.56 -2.74 2.09
CA GLU A 9 -5.81 -4.17 2.23
C GLU A 9 -5.45 -4.69 3.63
N PHE A 10 -4.31 -4.28 4.16
CA PHE A 10 -3.89 -4.63 5.52
C PHE A 10 -4.87 -4.11 6.58
N LEU A 11 -5.19 -2.81 6.53
CA LEU A 11 -6.06 -2.14 7.50
C LEU A 11 -7.50 -2.69 7.48
N SER A 12 -7.98 -3.07 6.30
CA SER A 12 -9.32 -3.62 6.10
C SER A 12 -9.43 -5.13 6.33
N LYS A 13 -8.37 -5.77 6.84
CA LYS A 13 -8.30 -7.23 7.02
C LYS A 13 -8.61 -8.00 5.73
N GLY A 14 -8.20 -7.45 4.60
CA GLY A 14 -8.41 -8.04 3.28
C GLY A 14 -9.79 -7.80 2.66
N LYS A 15 -10.68 -7.03 3.30
CA LYS A 15 -11.98 -6.65 2.71
C LYS A 15 -11.82 -5.85 1.43
N PHE A 16 -10.86 -4.92 1.40
CA PHE A 16 -10.49 -4.17 0.20
C PHE A 16 -9.16 -4.68 -0.35
N LYS A 17 -9.23 -5.55 -1.36
CA LYS A 17 -8.03 -6.15 -1.98
C LYS A 17 -7.24 -5.14 -2.77
N ALA A 18 -5.91 -5.14 -2.66
CA ALA A 18 -5.07 -4.33 -3.51
C ALA A 18 -5.15 -4.86 -4.96
N THR A 19 -5.53 -4.00 -5.89
CA THR A 19 -5.72 -4.39 -7.30
C THR A 19 -4.40 -4.66 -7.98
N ASN A 20 -4.20 -5.90 -8.44
CA ASN A 20 -3.14 -6.24 -9.36
C ASN A 20 -3.42 -5.58 -10.72
N HIS A 21 -2.45 -4.84 -11.24
CA HIS A 21 -2.54 -4.18 -12.54
C HIS A 21 -1.17 -4.16 -13.19
N ARG A 22 -1.13 -4.13 -14.52
CA ARG A 22 0.11 -4.03 -15.32
C ARG A 22 -0.07 -3.00 -16.42
N VAL A 23 1.03 -2.38 -16.82
CA VAL A 23 1.04 -1.45 -17.95
C VAL A 23 1.49 -2.22 -19.19
N LEU A 24 0.66 -2.22 -20.24
CA LEU A 24 0.98 -2.90 -21.48
C LEU A 24 1.97 -2.11 -22.33
N TRP A 25 2.81 -2.84 -23.06
CA TRP A 25 3.66 -2.27 -24.10
C TRP A 25 2.79 -1.63 -25.19
N ASN A 26 3.19 -0.45 -25.67
CA ASN A 26 2.48 0.27 -26.72
C ASN A 26 3.48 1.03 -27.60
N LYS A 27 3.23 1.07 -28.92
CA LYS A 27 4.02 1.82 -29.91
C LYS A 27 3.71 3.32 -29.95
N LYS A 28 2.69 3.78 -29.22
CA LYS A 28 2.27 5.20 -29.16
C LYS A 28 2.76 5.87 -27.87
N LYS A 29 3.10 7.18 -27.98
CA LYS A 29 3.43 8.01 -26.82
C LYS A 29 2.22 8.14 -25.90
N ARG A 30 2.44 7.97 -24.60
CA ARG A 30 1.43 8.13 -23.54
C ARG A 30 2.07 8.72 -22.30
N MET A 31 1.28 9.47 -21.52
CA MET A 31 1.68 10.06 -20.24
C MET A 31 0.76 9.53 -19.14
N SER A 32 1.33 9.29 -17.96
CA SER A 32 0.58 8.91 -16.76
C SER A 32 1.15 9.67 -15.57
N ILE A 33 0.30 10.34 -14.81
CA ILE A 33 0.70 11.14 -13.65
C ILE A 33 -0.02 10.56 -12.43
N PRO A 34 0.64 9.68 -11.65
CA PRO A 34 0.03 9.12 -10.45
C PRO A 34 0.13 10.08 -9.26
N PHE A 35 -0.86 10.01 -8.38
CA PHE A 35 -0.80 10.57 -7.03
C PHE A 35 -1.05 9.45 -6.03
N PHE A 36 -0.15 9.29 -5.06
CA PHE A 36 -0.22 8.25 -4.04
C PHE A 36 -0.73 8.85 -2.73
N PHE A 37 -1.93 8.43 -2.33
CA PHE A 37 -2.50 8.82 -1.03
C PHE A 37 -2.11 7.79 0.02
N GLU A 38 -1.10 8.12 0.82
CA GLU A 38 -0.47 7.20 1.77
C GLU A 38 -0.60 7.68 3.23
N PRO A 39 -0.53 6.75 4.21
CA PRO A 39 -0.39 7.12 5.61
C PRO A 39 0.90 7.91 5.90
N SER A 40 0.92 8.61 7.04
CA SER A 40 2.16 9.20 7.57
C SER A 40 3.23 8.13 7.81
N TYR A 41 4.50 8.51 7.70
CA TYR A 41 5.65 7.61 7.85
C TYR A 41 5.66 6.84 9.18
N ASP A 42 5.34 7.55 10.26
CA ASP A 42 5.29 7.06 11.64
C ASP A 42 3.94 6.42 12.03
N PHE A 43 3.02 6.29 11.07
CA PHE A 43 1.69 5.77 11.32
C PHE A 43 1.74 4.32 11.84
N LYS A 44 1.08 4.07 12.98
CA LYS A 44 0.95 2.73 13.57
C LYS A 44 -0.19 1.97 12.91
N MET A 45 0.13 1.11 11.96
CA MET A 45 -0.86 0.27 11.29
C MET A 45 -1.36 -0.85 12.20
N ASN A 46 -2.67 -0.89 12.41
CA ASN A 46 -3.35 -1.95 13.14
C ASN A 46 -4.56 -2.44 12.34
N LYS A 47 -4.78 -3.75 12.30
CA LYS A 47 -5.97 -4.36 11.69
C LYS A 47 -7.28 -3.90 12.36
N SER A 48 -7.26 -3.49 13.62
CA SER A 48 -8.42 -2.96 14.32
C SER A 48 -8.68 -1.47 14.08
N TYR A 49 -7.79 -0.78 13.36
CA TYR A 49 -7.83 0.67 13.18
C TYR A 49 -9.18 1.16 12.62
N LEU A 50 -9.72 0.47 11.60
CA LEU A 50 -10.99 0.83 10.96
C LEU A 50 -12.23 0.41 11.76
N ASN A 51 -12.08 -0.42 12.79
CA ASN A 51 -13.19 -0.95 13.60
C ASN A 51 -13.38 -0.21 14.93
N GLY A 52 -12.68 0.92 15.14
CA GLY A 52 -12.85 1.76 16.32
C GLY A 52 -12.22 1.25 17.62
N SER A 53 -11.75 -0.01 17.68
CA SER A 53 -11.05 -0.52 18.86
C SER A 53 -9.56 -0.14 18.84
N LYS A 54 -9.21 0.90 19.62
CA LYS A 54 -7.83 1.34 19.86
C LYS A 54 -7.10 0.34 20.77
N LEU A 55 -6.61 -0.76 20.19
CA LEU A 55 -5.65 -1.62 20.88
C LEU A 55 -4.33 -0.87 21.05
N LYS A 56 -3.95 -0.62 22.32
CA LYS A 56 -2.70 0.04 22.69
C LYS A 56 -1.50 -0.76 22.15
N ASN A 57 -0.66 -0.10 21.35
CA ASN A 57 0.74 -0.39 21.06
C ASN A 57 1.17 -1.69 20.32
N LYS A 58 0.28 -2.56 19.85
CA LYS A 58 0.67 -3.76 19.04
C LYS A 58 0.57 -3.59 17.52
N GLY A 59 0.75 -2.37 17.00
CA GLY A 59 0.70 -2.06 15.57
C GLY A 59 2.08 -2.09 14.90
N LEU A 60 2.12 -2.41 13.60
CA LEU A 60 3.34 -2.32 12.79
C LEU A 60 3.48 -0.90 12.24
N ILE A 61 4.67 -0.30 12.30
CA ILE A 61 4.92 1.07 11.79
C ILE A 61 4.89 1.06 10.26
N TYR A 62 4.22 2.05 9.66
CA TYR A 62 4.05 2.15 8.20
C TYR A 62 5.38 2.15 7.44
N GLU A 63 6.39 2.87 7.93
CA GLU A 63 7.78 2.77 7.43
C GLU A 63 8.23 1.32 7.20
N LYS A 64 8.14 0.47 8.23
CA LYS A 64 8.63 -0.91 8.16
C LYS A 64 7.84 -1.70 7.12
N PHE A 65 6.53 -1.47 7.03
CA PHE A 65 5.68 -2.08 6.00
C PHE A 65 6.07 -1.65 4.60
N LEU A 66 6.28 -0.35 4.40
CA LEU A 66 6.63 0.24 3.12
C LEU A 66 7.98 -0.31 2.65
N ASN A 67 8.99 -0.31 3.52
CA ASN A 67 10.32 -0.87 3.20
C ASN A 67 10.26 -2.35 2.83
N LEU A 68 9.55 -3.17 3.61
CA LEU A 68 9.33 -4.59 3.28
C LEU A 68 8.54 -4.80 1.97
N SER A 69 7.64 -3.88 1.63
CA SER A 69 6.87 -3.94 0.39
C SER A 69 7.71 -3.55 -0.82
N LEU A 70 8.55 -2.52 -0.69
CA LEU A 70 9.46 -2.05 -1.75
C LEU A 70 10.51 -3.10 -2.11
N LYS A 71 11.06 -3.82 -1.12
CA LYS A 71 12.03 -4.90 -1.35
C LYS A 71 11.49 -6.09 -2.17
N LYS A 72 10.17 -6.16 -2.42
CA LYS A 72 9.57 -7.20 -3.28
C LYS A 72 9.64 -6.87 -4.77
N PHE A 73 9.88 -5.61 -5.13
CA PHE A 73 10.06 -5.21 -6.52
C PHE A 73 11.40 -5.71 -7.04
N VAL A 74 11.43 -6.17 -8.29
CA VAL A 74 12.61 -6.75 -8.94
C VAL A 74 13.77 -5.76 -8.97
N GLU A 75 13.47 -4.47 -9.04
CA GLU A 75 14.41 -3.36 -9.00
C GLU A 75 15.28 -3.35 -7.73
N TYR A 76 14.78 -3.88 -6.60
CA TYR A 76 15.50 -3.97 -5.32
C TYR A 76 16.11 -5.35 -5.04
N GLN A 77 15.98 -6.29 -5.98
CA GLN A 77 16.56 -7.65 -5.89
C GLN A 77 17.87 -7.80 -6.68
N ARG A 78 18.33 -6.71 -7.31
CA ARG A 78 19.58 -6.67 -8.06
C ARG A 78 20.80 -6.44 -7.18
#